data_AF-A0A7J9JSR0-F1
#
_entry.id   AF-A0A7J9JSR0-F1
#
_cell.length_a   1.000
_cell.length_b   1.000
_cell.length_c   1.000
_cell.angle_alpha   90.00
_cell.angle_beta   90.00
_cell.angle_gamma   90.00
#
_symmetry.space_group_name_H-M   'P 1'
#
loop_
_entity.id
_entity.type
_entity.pdbx_description
1 polymer ?
#
loop_
_entity_poly.entity_id
_entity_poly.type
_entity_poly.pdbx_seq_one_letter_code
_entity_poly.pdbx_strand_id
1 'polypeptide(L)'
;MTNQQNVVVLDVISRGVSNVLPRSSLPVPKSFSPQDLKMLLMKRFEAENGGAKISAWVDSMRASSPTRIKSSTTASLPETDDTSSWIVHHPSALSMFEQIVAASKGKQIVMFLDYDGTLSPIVEDPDQAFMPKEMRATVRDVARYFPTAIVTGRCRDKVYSFVKLAGLYYAGSHGMDIKGPSKSCKYKKGNQGVLFQAASEFLPMIDEVYKDLVEKTKSIPGTKVENNKFCVSVHFRCVDEK
;
A
#
# COMPACT_ATOMS: atom_id res chain seq x y z
N MET A 1 6.78 -40.14 -47.32
CA MET A 1 7.58 -39.20 -46.51
C MET A 1 6.64 -38.08 -46.08
N THR A 2 5.88 -38.24 -44.99
CA THR A 2 6.22 -37.79 -43.61
C THR A 2 6.62 -36.30 -43.59
N ASN A 3 5.91 -35.39 -42.93
CA ASN A 3 5.58 -35.43 -41.51
C ASN A 3 4.33 -34.59 -41.16
N GLN A 4 3.39 -35.23 -40.47
CA GLN A 4 2.46 -34.57 -39.55
C GLN A 4 3.22 -34.25 -38.26
N GLN A 5 3.03 -33.07 -37.68
CA GLN A 5 3.28 -32.85 -36.25
C GLN A 5 2.05 -32.24 -35.59
N ASN A 6 1.46 -33.07 -34.76
CA ASN A 6 0.42 -32.77 -33.79
C ASN A 6 0.86 -31.68 -32.82
N VAL A 7 0.06 -30.64 -32.66
CA VAL A 7 0.02 -29.87 -31.41
C VAL A 7 -1.29 -30.22 -30.72
N VAL A 8 -1.17 -31.05 -29.69
CA VAL A 8 -2.27 -31.49 -28.83
C VAL A 8 -2.73 -30.30 -28.00
N VAL A 9 -3.97 -29.87 -28.25
CA VAL A 9 -4.73 -29.01 -27.34
C VAL A 9 -5.08 -29.87 -26.12
N LEU A 10 -4.49 -29.56 -24.96
CA LEU A 10 -4.87 -30.24 -23.72
C LEU A 10 -6.12 -29.56 -23.15
N ASP A 11 -7.28 -30.10 -23.51
CA ASP A 11 -8.54 -29.89 -22.81
C ASP A 11 -8.43 -30.51 -21.41
N VAL A 12 -8.31 -29.69 -20.37
CA VAL A 12 -8.44 -30.16 -18.98
C VAL A 12 -9.92 -30.23 -18.64
N ILE A 13 -10.49 -31.40 -18.94
CA ILE A 13 -11.78 -31.85 -18.43
C ILE A 13 -11.71 -31.88 -16.89
N SER A 14 -12.64 -31.15 -16.29
CA SER A 14 -12.93 -31.18 -14.85
C SER A 14 -13.29 -32.60 -14.43
N ARG A 15 -12.36 -33.27 -13.74
CA ARG A 15 -12.65 -34.47 -12.96
C ARG A 15 -12.66 -34.08 -11.49
N GLY A 16 -13.82 -34.21 -10.88
CA GLY A 16 -14.00 -34.06 -9.44
C GLY A 16 -13.14 -35.07 -8.70
N VAL A 17 -12.32 -34.56 -7.79
CA VAL A 17 -11.72 -35.33 -6.72
C VAL A 17 -12.06 -34.59 -5.44
N SER A 18 -13.10 -35.07 -4.78
CA SER A 18 -13.32 -34.84 -3.36
C SER A 18 -12.15 -35.49 -2.63
N ASN A 19 -11.28 -34.70 -2.01
CA ASN A 19 -10.38 -35.17 -0.95
C ASN A 19 -10.09 -34.04 0.04
N VAL A 20 -10.87 -34.08 1.11
CA VAL A 20 -10.52 -33.89 2.52
C VAL A 20 -9.08 -33.41 2.76
N LEU A 21 -8.96 -32.14 3.15
CA LEU A 21 -7.80 -31.58 3.87
C LEU A 21 -8.31 -30.95 5.18
N PRO A 22 -7.57 -31.09 6.30
CA PRO A 22 -8.06 -30.73 7.62
C PRO A 22 -8.19 -29.22 7.78
N ARG A 23 -9.27 -28.81 8.45
CA ARG A 23 -9.59 -27.43 8.81
C ARG A 23 -8.53 -26.92 9.81
N SER A 24 -7.51 -26.21 9.33
CA SER A 24 -6.61 -25.47 10.21
C SER A 24 -7.37 -24.26 10.77
N SER A 25 -7.70 -24.34 12.05
CA SER A 25 -8.24 -23.22 12.82
C SER A 25 -7.11 -22.23 13.09
N LEU A 26 -6.93 -21.26 12.19
CA LEU A 26 -6.22 -20.04 12.53
C LEU A 26 -7.06 -19.28 13.57
N PRO A 27 -6.46 -18.76 14.66
CA PRO A 27 -7.20 -17.99 15.64
C PRO A 27 -7.76 -16.73 14.98
N VAL A 28 -9.10 -16.64 14.97
CA VAL A 28 -9.82 -15.40 14.65
C VAL A 28 -9.38 -14.36 15.68
N PRO A 29 -8.84 -13.19 15.28
CA PRO A 29 -8.54 -12.15 16.25
C PRO A 29 -9.85 -11.74 16.92
N LYS A 30 -9.86 -11.77 18.25
CA LYS A 30 -11.00 -11.32 19.06
C LYS A 30 -11.35 -9.89 18.62
N SER A 31 -12.62 -9.68 18.24
CA SER A 31 -13.14 -8.35 17.96
C SER A 31 -12.95 -7.49 19.21
N PHE A 32 -12.17 -6.41 19.09
CA PHE A 32 -12.09 -5.42 20.15
C PHE A 32 -13.46 -4.77 20.31
N SER A 33 -14.01 -4.76 21.52
CA SER A 33 -15.27 -4.07 21.76
C SER A 33 -15.03 -2.55 21.64
N PRO A 34 -16.04 -1.75 21.24
CA PRO A 34 -15.92 -0.29 21.22
C PRO A 34 -15.50 0.31 22.57
N GLN A 35 -15.78 -0.39 23.67
CA GLN A 35 -15.40 0.01 25.03
C GLN A 35 -13.91 -0.20 25.30
N ASP A 36 -13.32 -1.28 24.79
CA ASP A 36 -11.87 -1.56 24.92
C ASP A 36 -11.05 -0.53 24.15
N LEU A 37 -11.50 -0.14 22.96
CA LEU A 37 -10.83 0.88 22.15
C LEU A 37 -10.87 2.26 22.82
N LYS A 38 -12.03 2.62 23.40
CA LYS A 38 -12.23 3.89 24.14
C LYS A 38 -11.33 3.96 25.37
N MET A 39 -11.20 2.84 26.10
CA MET A 39 -10.32 2.74 27.26
C MET A 39 -8.83 2.86 26.88
N LEU A 40 -8.43 2.26 25.75
CA LEU A 40 -7.06 2.34 25.24
C LEU A 40 -6.71 3.75 24.73
N LEU A 41 -7.69 4.45 24.15
CA LEU A 41 -7.56 5.84 23.72
C LEU A 41 -7.46 6.78 24.92
N MET A 42 -8.31 6.62 25.94
CA MET A 42 -8.27 7.46 27.15
C MET A 42 -6.98 7.27 27.95
N LYS A 43 -6.49 6.02 28.09
CA LYS A 43 -5.21 5.76 28.77
C LYS A 43 -3.99 6.39 28.09
N ARG A 44 -4.07 6.73 26.80
CA ARG A 44 -2.98 7.45 26.10
C ARG A 44 -3.06 8.97 26.24
N PHE A 45 -4.23 9.54 26.53
CA PHE A 45 -4.40 10.99 26.63
C PHE A 45 -4.18 11.56 28.03
N GLU A 46 -4.17 10.74 29.09
CA GLU A 46 -3.98 11.20 30.49
C GLU A 46 -2.51 11.30 30.96
N ALA A 47 -1.52 11.26 30.05
CA ALA A 47 -0.13 11.47 30.43
C ALA A 47 0.30 12.95 30.28
N GLU A 48 -0.17 13.80 31.19
CA GLU A 48 0.32 15.18 31.35
C GLU A 48 1.77 15.19 31.86
N ASN A 49 2.73 15.24 30.92
CA ASN A 49 3.98 16.02 31.04
C ASN A 49 4.60 16.15 29.62
N GLY A 50 4.05 17.08 28.82
CA GLY A 50 4.04 16.99 27.35
C GLY A 50 5.28 17.45 26.59
N GLY A 51 6.10 18.38 27.11
CA GLY A 51 7.12 19.07 26.29
C GLY A 51 8.21 18.16 25.69
N ALA A 52 8.92 17.43 26.54
CA ALA A 52 10.08 16.62 26.13
C ALA A 52 9.72 15.28 25.45
N LYS A 53 8.54 14.73 25.73
CA LYS A 53 8.05 13.52 25.06
C LYS A 53 7.52 13.81 23.66
N ILE A 54 6.87 14.95 23.46
CA ILE A 54 6.38 15.38 22.15
C ILE A 54 7.57 15.64 21.21
N SER A 55 8.64 16.29 21.66
CA SER A 55 9.83 16.51 20.83
C SER A 55 10.48 15.20 20.37
N ALA A 56 10.69 14.24 21.28
CA ALA A 56 11.24 12.93 20.94
C ALA A 56 10.36 12.14 19.94
N TRP A 57 9.03 12.24 20.07
CA TRP A 57 8.10 11.63 19.12
C TRP A 57 8.12 12.33 17.77
N VAL A 58 8.18 13.67 17.74
CA VAL A 58 8.29 14.47 16.52
C VAL A 58 9.60 14.17 15.79
N ASP A 59 10.70 14.02 16.52
CA ASP A 59 12.00 13.68 15.94
C ASP A 59 12.01 12.25 15.38
N SER A 60 11.35 11.30 16.05
CA SER A 60 11.14 9.94 15.52
C SER A 60 10.27 9.93 14.27
N MET A 61 9.21 10.77 14.22
CA MET A 61 8.38 10.95 13.02
C MET A 61 9.16 11.60 11.87
N ARG A 62 10.04 12.56 12.15
CA ARG A 62 10.96 13.15 11.16
C ARG A 62 11.92 12.11 10.59
N ALA A 63 12.56 11.32 11.46
CA ALA A 63 13.49 10.27 11.04
C ALA A 63 12.82 9.17 10.19
N SER A 64 11.53 8.95 10.39
CA SER A 64 10.73 7.94 9.66
C SER A 64 10.05 8.50 8.41
N SER A 65 10.18 9.80 8.13
CA SER A 65 9.57 10.44 6.96
C SER A 65 10.52 10.40 5.76
N PRO A 66 10.03 10.16 4.52
CA PRO A 66 10.87 10.28 3.33
C PRO A 66 11.49 11.67 3.28
N THR A 67 12.83 11.71 3.24
CA THR A 67 13.65 12.89 3.53
C THR A 67 13.28 14.06 2.63
N ARG A 68 13.20 15.25 3.23
CA ARG A 68 13.16 16.53 2.51
C ARG A 68 14.44 16.62 1.67
N ILE A 69 14.34 16.41 0.36
CA ILE A 69 15.43 16.74 -0.57
C ILE A 69 15.56 18.26 -0.51
N LYS A 70 16.51 18.76 0.29
CA LYS A 70 16.91 20.17 0.19
C LYS A 70 17.64 20.30 -1.15
N SER A 71 16.94 20.81 -2.15
CA SER A 71 17.51 21.35 -3.38
C SER A 71 18.34 22.59 -3.04
N SER A 72 19.53 22.39 -2.49
CA SER A 72 20.53 23.46 -2.39
C SER A 72 21.93 22.86 -2.45
N THR A 73 22.65 23.32 -3.47
CA THR A 73 24.10 23.23 -3.69
C THR A 73 24.69 21.87 -4.06
N THR A 74 25.08 21.77 -5.33
CA THR A 74 26.27 21.08 -5.81
C THR A 74 27.44 21.23 -4.83
N ALA A 75 27.62 20.25 -3.97
CA ALA A 75 28.86 20.01 -3.26
C ALA A 75 29.04 18.49 -3.23
N SER A 76 30.07 18.03 -3.94
CA SER A 76 30.61 16.68 -3.86
C SER A 76 30.84 16.29 -2.41
N LEU A 77 29.94 15.47 -1.85
CA LEU A 77 30.17 14.77 -0.60
C LEU A 77 31.02 13.53 -0.90
N PRO A 78 32.01 13.20 -0.06
CA PRO A 78 32.84 12.03 -0.25
C PRO A 78 31.99 10.77 -0.04
N GLU A 79 32.08 9.81 -0.95
CA GLU A 79 31.49 8.47 -0.78
C GLU A 79 32.07 7.85 0.50
N THR A 80 31.28 7.78 1.57
CA THR A 80 31.71 7.19 2.84
C THR A 80 31.52 5.67 2.85
N ASP A 81 32.40 4.95 3.56
CA ASP A 81 32.41 3.50 3.79
C ASP A 81 31.06 2.91 4.26
N ASP A 82 30.19 3.72 4.85
CA ASP A 82 28.86 3.28 5.30
C ASP A 82 27.92 2.93 4.13
N THR A 83 28.07 3.61 2.98
CA THR A 83 27.24 3.35 1.79
C THR A 83 27.61 2.02 1.14
N SER A 84 28.91 1.68 1.12
CA SER A 84 29.39 0.41 0.58
C SER A 84 28.95 -0.78 1.45
N SER A 85 29.00 -0.64 2.78
CA SER A 85 28.47 -1.62 3.73
C SER A 85 26.96 -1.86 3.57
N TRP A 86 26.17 -0.80 3.40
CA TRP A 86 24.72 -0.91 3.21
C TRP A 86 24.34 -1.72 1.97
N ILE A 87 25.00 -1.46 0.83
CA ILE A 87 24.75 -2.14 -0.45
C ILE A 87 25.15 -3.62 -0.38
N VAL A 88 26.20 -3.95 0.38
CA VAL A 88 26.60 -5.35 0.61
C VAL A 88 25.52 -6.12 1.35
N HIS A 89 24.87 -5.50 2.34
CA HIS A 89 23.80 -6.14 3.11
C HIS A 89 22.43 -6.10 2.42
N HIS A 90 22.22 -5.19 1.46
CA HIS A 90 20.96 -5.01 0.73
C HIS A 90 21.21 -4.93 -0.78
N PRO A 91 21.59 -6.04 -1.42
CA PRO A 91 21.88 -6.04 -2.85
C PRO A 91 20.63 -5.69 -3.66
N SER A 92 20.83 -5.03 -4.80
CA SER A 92 19.75 -4.67 -5.71
C SER A 92 18.98 -5.91 -6.18
N ALA A 93 17.65 -5.83 -6.19
CA ALA A 93 16.81 -6.89 -6.76
C ALA A 93 17.13 -7.16 -8.24
N LEU A 94 17.58 -6.13 -8.98
CA LEU A 94 17.97 -6.27 -10.38
C LEU A 94 19.26 -7.07 -10.54
N SER A 95 20.26 -6.86 -9.69
CA SER A 95 21.50 -7.65 -9.74
C SER A 95 21.27 -9.09 -9.29
N MET A 96 20.25 -9.32 -8.45
CA MET A 96 19.87 -10.65 -7.94
C MET A 96 18.76 -11.31 -8.78
N PHE A 97 18.40 -10.75 -9.94
CA PHE A 97 17.20 -11.16 -10.69
C PHE A 97 17.19 -12.64 -11.06
N GLU A 98 18.29 -13.17 -11.59
CA GLU A 98 18.41 -14.60 -11.93
C GLU A 98 18.22 -15.52 -10.72
N GLN A 99 18.69 -15.10 -9.55
CA GLN A 99 18.52 -15.86 -8.31
C GLN A 99 17.06 -15.84 -7.85
N ILE A 100 16.38 -14.69 -7.96
CA ILE A 100 14.94 -14.57 -7.67
C ILE A 100 14.14 -15.46 -8.63
N VAL A 101 14.44 -15.43 -9.92
CA VAL A 101 13.80 -16.28 -10.94
C VAL A 101 14.02 -17.76 -10.62
N ALA A 102 15.27 -18.17 -10.33
CA ALA A 102 15.59 -19.54 -9.95
C ALA A 102 14.82 -19.98 -8.69
N ALA A 103 14.75 -19.14 -7.66
CA ALA A 103 14.03 -19.40 -6.41
C ALA A 103 12.51 -19.43 -6.58
N SER A 104 11.98 -18.83 -7.65
CA SER A 104 10.54 -18.79 -7.95
C SER A 104 10.04 -20.00 -8.75
N LYS A 105 10.93 -20.83 -9.31
CA LYS A 105 10.55 -22.01 -10.11
C LYS A 105 9.61 -22.94 -9.33
N GLY A 106 8.49 -23.30 -9.95
CA GLY A 106 7.45 -24.17 -9.36
C GLY A 106 6.55 -23.49 -8.32
N LYS A 107 6.70 -22.18 -8.08
CA LYS A 107 5.87 -21.42 -7.14
C LYS A 107 4.86 -20.53 -7.87
N GLN A 108 3.75 -20.26 -7.20
CA GLN A 108 2.81 -19.23 -7.63
C GLN A 108 3.29 -17.87 -7.15
N ILE A 109 3.39 -16.91 -8.06
CA ILE A 109 3.83 -15.55 -7.76
C ILE A 109 2.60 -14.64 -7.66
N VAL A 110 2.58 -13.81 -6.63
CA VAL A 110 1.62 -12.73 -6.44
C VAL A 110 2.40 -11.44 -6.22
N MET A 111 2.00 -10.38 -6.93
CA MET A 111 2.68 -9.09 -6.87
C MET A 111 1.93 -8.14 -5.94
N PHE A 112 2.63 -7.60 -4.95
CA PHE A 112 2.14 -6.51 -4.10
C PHE A 112 3.03 -5.29 -4.34
N LEU A 113 2.41 -4.18 -4.72
CA LEU A 113 3.11 -2.97 -5.11
C LEU A 113 2.63 -1.82 -4.23
N ASP A 114 3.57 -1.12 -3.61
CA ASP A 114 3.30 0.19 -3.02
C ASP A 114 3.13 1.25 -4.13
N TYR A 115 2.52 2.39 -3.81
CA TYR A 115 2.28 3.47 -4.78
C TYR A 115 3.28 4.63 -4.66
N ASP A 116 3.27 5.35 -3.55
CA ASP A 116 4.03 6.60 -3.38
C ASP A 116 5.51 6.32 -3.12
N GLY A 117 6.38 6.81 -4.00
CA GLY A 117 7.82 6.50 -3.95
C GLY A 117 8.20 5.15 -4.57
N THR A 118 7.21 4.35 -4.99
CA THR A 118 7.43 3.06 -5.67
C THR A 118 7.00 3.10 -7.14
N LEU A 119 5.71 3.35 -7.39
CA LEU A 119 5.15 3.43 -8.75
C LEU A 119 4.97 4.87 -9.25
N SER A 120 5.00 5.82 -8.32
CA SER A 120 4.99 7.26 -8.57
C SER A 120 6.18 7.90 -7.85
N PRO A 121 6.83 8.93 -8.43
CA PRO A 121 7.82 9.71 -7.70
C PRO A 121 7.23 10.34 -6.44
N ILE A 122 8.09 10.59 -5.44
CA ILE A 122 7.72 11.36 -4.25
C ILE A 122 7.60 12.82 -4.65
N VAL A 123 6.43 13.41 -4.41
CA VAL A 123 6.09 14.80 -4.77
C VAL A 123 5.70 15.61 -3.53
N GLU A 124 5.77 16.93 -3.63
CA GLU A 124 5.33 17.83 -2.57
C GLU A 124 3.81 17.85 -2.42
N ASP A 125 3.08 18.02 -3.54
CA ASP A 125 1.61 17.94 -3.54
C ASP A 125 1.16 16.48 -3.76
N PRO A 126 0.53 15.83 -2.76
CA PRO A 126 0.03 14.47 -2.91
C PRO A 126 -0.97 14.30 -4.04
N ASP A 127 -1.62 15.36 -4.52
CA ASP A 127 -2.58 15.32 -5.63
C ASP A 127 -1.91 15.26 -7.02
N GLN A 128 -0.59 15.48 -7.08
CA GLN A 128 0.22 15.44 -8.30
C GLN A 128 1.08 14.18 -8.44
N ALA A 129 0.88 13.18 -7.56
CA ALA A 129 1.63 11.93 -7.56
C ALA A 129 1.17 11.01 -8.70
N PHE A 130 1.36 11.42 -9.95
CA PHE A 130 0.90 10.69 -11.12
C PHE A 130 1.88 9.59 -11.53
N MET A 131 1.34 8.38 -11.75
CA MET A 131 2.06 7.27 -12.36
C MET A 131 2.39 7.58 -13.84
N PRO A 132 3.68 7.55 -14.24
CA PRO A 132 4.10 7.71 -15.63
C PRO A 132 3.45 6.69 -16.58
N LYS A 133 3.30 7.05 -17.86
CA LYS A 133 2.69 6.18 -18.87
C LYS A 133 3.43 4.85 -19.03
N GLU A 134 4.76 4.89 -19.00
CA GLU A 134 5.63 3.72 -19.09
C GLU A 134 5.42 2.78 -17.90
N MET A 135 5.47 3.31 -16.67
CA MET A 135 5.21 2.54 -15.45
C MET A 135 3.82 1.88 -15.47
N ARG A 136 2.80 2.61 -15.93
CA ARG A 136 1.45 2.06 -16.10
C ARG A 136 1.40 0.91 -17.10
N ALA A 137 2.14 1.00 -18.20
CA ALA A 137 2.24 -0.09 -19.17
C ALA A 137 2.94 -1.31 -18.54
N THR A 138 4.04 -1.10 -17.82
CA THR A 138 4.76 -2.15 -17.10
C THR A 138 3.87 -2.87 -16.08
N VAL A 139 3.16 -2.14 -15.22
CA VAL A 139 2.24 -2.72 -14.23
C VAL A 139 1.12 -3.50 -14.90
N ARG A 140 0.57 -2.98 -16.01
CA ARG A 140 -0.45 -3.68 -16.78
C ARG A 140 0.09 -5.00 -17.36
N ASP A 141 1.32 -5.01 -17.85
CA ASP A 141 1.91 -6.20 -18.44
C ASP A 141 2.23 -7.24 -17.35
N VAL A 142 2.77 -6.83 -16.20
CA VAL A 142 2.95 -7.69 -15.01
C VAL A 142 1.62 -8.33 -14.59
N ALA A 143 0.53 -7.54 -14.56
CA ALA A 143 -0.79 -8.01 -14.15
C ALA A 143 -1.44 -9.02 -15.12
N ARG A 144 -0.91 -9.17 -16.35
CA ARG A 144 -1.35 -10.24 -17.27
C ARG A 144 -0.80 -11.61 -16.86
N TYR A 145 0.36 -11.63 -16.20
CA TYR A 145 1.04 -12.86 -15.82
C TYR A 145 0.79 -13.23 -14.35
N PHE A 146 0.70 -12.23 -13.48
CA PHE A 146 0.61 -12.43 -12.03
C PHE A 146 -0.59 -11.69 -11.42
N PRO A 147 -1.34 -12.31 -10.49
CA PRO A 147 -2.27 -11.57 -9.65
C PRO A 147 -1.53 -10.41 -8.98
N THR A 148 -1.98 -9.19 -9.22
CA THR A 148 -1.28 -7.97 -8.83
C THR A 148 -2.19 -7.08 -8.00
N ALA A 149 -1.68 -6.62 -6.87
CA ALA A 149 -2.34 -5.72 -5.95
C ALA A 149 -1.51 -4.44 -5.74
N ILE A 150 -2.19 -3.30 -5.74
CA ILE A 150 -1.63 -2.05 -5.24
C ILE A 150 -2.07 -1.88 -3.80
N VAL A 151 -1.11 -1.76 -2.89
CA VAL A 151 -1.30 -1.56 -1.46
C VAL A 151 -0.82 -0.16 -1.12
N THR A 152 -1.68 0.70 -0.59
CA THR A 152 -1.33 2.11 -0.37
C THR A 152 -2.04 2.69 0.86
N GLY A 153 -1.44 3.72 1.45
CA GLY A 153 -2.09 4.54 2.47
C GLY A 153 -3.23 5.42 1.93
N ARG A 154 -3.21 5.72 0.62
CA ARG A 154 -4.25 6.55 -0.02
C ARG A 154 -5.60 5.85 -0.01
N CYS A 155 -6.68 6.63 -0.06
CA CYS A 155 -7.99 6.04 -0.31
C CYS A 155 -8.01 5.34 -1.68
N ARG A 156 -8.79 4.26 -1.75
CA ARG A 156 -8.85 3.40 -2.93
C ARG A 156 -9.25 4.16 -4.20
N ASP A 157 -10.22 5.05 -4.09
CA ASP A 157 -10.76 5.77 -5.25
C ASP A 157 -9.74 6.78 -5.79
N LYS A 158 -8.94 7.41 -4.91
CA LYS A 158 -7.85 8.32 -5.30
C LYS A 158 -6.73 7.58 -6.03
N VAL A 159 -6.20 6.49 -5.48
CA VAL A 159 -5.14 5.72 -6.17
C VAL A 159 -5.65 5.12 -7.48
N TYR A 160 -6.91 4.68 -7.53
CA TYR A 160 -7.52 4.19 -8.76
C TYR A 160 -7.58 5.28 -9.84
N SER A 161 -7.89 6.53 -9.45
CA SER A 161 -7.91 7.67 -10.37
C SER A 161 -6.55 7.95 -11.02
N PHE A 162 -5.45 7.67 -10.31
CA PHE A 162 -4.10 7.80 -10.85
C PHE A 162 -3.72 6.61 -11.74
N VAL A 163 -3.95 5.38 -11.27
CA VAL A 163 -3.48 4.15 -11.93
C VAL A 163 -4.37 3.74 -13.11
N LYS A 164 -5.70 3.89 -13.00
CA LYS A 164 -6.70 3.58 -14.04
C LYS A 164 -6.55 2.20 -14.69
N LEU A 165 -6.18 1.17 -13.92
CA LEU A 165 -6.10 -0.22 -14.39
C LEU A 165 -7.18 -1.05 -13.70
N ALA A 166 -8.17 -1.54 -14.44
CA ALA A 166 -9.30 -2.29 -13.88
C ALA A 166 -8.97 -3.73 -13.47
N GLY A 167 -7.86 -4.29 -13.97
CA GLY A 167 -7.43 -5.67 -13.75
C GLY A 167 -6.68 -5.93 -12.45
N LEU A 168 -6.51 -4.92 -11.59
CA LEU A 168 -5.74 -5.02 -10.35
C LEU A 168 -6.63 -5.15 -9.12
N TYR A 169 -6.05 -5.69 -8.06
CA TYR A 169 -6.57 -5.48 -6.70
C TYR A 169 -6.09 -4.13 -6.19
N TYR A 170 -6.95 -3.40 -5.50
CA TYR A 170 -6.60 -2.15 -4.83
C TYR A 170 -6.92 -2.28 -3.35
N ALA A 171 -5.88 -2.17 -2.52
CA ALA A 171 -5.94 -2.13 -1.07
C ALA A 171 -5.57 -0.70 -0.62
N GLY A 172 -6.58 0.16 -0.50
CA GLY A 172 -6.43 1.53 0.00
C GLY A 172 -6.56 1.62 1.52
N SER A 173 -6.31 2.81 2.06
CA SER A 173 -6.36 3.09 3.51
C SER A 173 -5.54 2.09 4.32
N HIS A 174 -4.31 1.80 3.88
CA HIS A 174 -3.43 0.79 4.48
C HIS A 174 -4.04 -0.63 4.55
N GLY A 175 -4.93 -0.96 3.61
CA GLY A 175 -5.58 -2.28 3.51
C GLY A 175 -6.95 -2.39 4.18
N MET A 176 -7.50 -1.29 4.71
CA MET A 176 -8.86 -1.29 5.27
C MET A 176 -9.96 -1.17 4.21
N ASP A 177 -9.65 -0.76 2.98
CA ASP A 177 -10.56 -0.79 1.83
C ASP A 177 -9.94 -1.57 0.66
N ILE A 178 -10.36 -2.83 0.49
CA ILE A 178 -9.87 -3.71 -0.57
C ILE A 178 -10.96 -3.96 -1.61
N LYS A 179 -10.62 -3.77 -2.88
CA LYS A 179 -11.45 -4.13 -4.03
C LYS A 179 -10.66 -4.94 -5.03
N GLY A 180 -11.21 -6.08 -5.43
CA GLY A 180 -10.67 -6.88 -6.53
C GLY A 180 -11.16 -6.40 -7.90
N PRO A 181 -10.55 -6.91 -8.98
CA PRO A 181 -10.97 -6.60 -10.33
C PRO A 181 -12.43 -7.05 -10.55
N SER A 182 -13.27 -6.14 -11.04
CA SER A 182 -14.64 -6.48 -11.40
C SER A 182 -14.62 -7.22 -12.74
N LYS A 183 -15.05 -8.48 -12.76
CA LYS A 183 -15.28 -9.18 -14.03
C LYS A 183 -16.47 -8.53 -14.73
N SER A 184 -16.23 -7.65 -15.70
CA SER A 184 -17.23 -7.28 -16.70
C SER A 184 -17.49 -8.46 -17.64
N CYS A 185 -18.03 -9.56 -17.11
CA CYS A 185 -18.48 -10.69 -17.91
C CYS A 185 -19.97 -10.89 -17.66
N LYS A 186 -20.79 -10.48 -18.64
CA LYS A 186 -22.23 -10.76 -18.73
C LYS A 186 -22.59 -12.25 -18.74
N TYR A 187 -21.60 -13.13 -18.63
CA TYR A 187 -21.74 -14.58 -18.73
C TYR A 187 -20.86 -15.32 -17.71
N LYS A 188 -21.00 -15.08 -16.40
CA LYS A 188 -20.77 -16.09 -15.33
C LYS A 188 -21.39 -15.58 -14.03
N LYS A 189 -22.62 -16.03 -13.73
CA LYS A 189 -23.20 -15.97 -12.38
C LYS A 189 -22.25 -16.74 -11.46
N GLY A 190 -21.53 -16.07 -10.57
CA GLY A 190 -20.81 -16.77 -9.49
C GLY A 190 -19.56 -16.13 -8.90
N ASN A 191 -18.91 -15.17 -9.58
CA ASN A 191 -17.75 -14.50 -8.98
C ASN A 191 -18.17 -13.12 -8.44
N GLN A 192 -18.67 -13.09 -7.20
CA GLN A 192 -18.83 -11.83 -6.47
C GLN A 192 -17.49 -11.10 -6.50
N GLY A 193 -17.48 -9.83 -6.95
CA GLY A 193 -16.28 -9.01 -6.88
C GLY A 193 -15.81 -8.94 -5.42
N VAL A 194 -14.50 -9.05 -5.19
CA VAL A 194 -13.94 -8.90 -3.85
C VAL A 194 -14.16 -7.45 -3.43
N LEU A 195 -14.93 -7.23 -2.36
CA LEU A 195 -15.04 -5.97 -1.65
C LEU A 195 -14.91 -6.27 -0.16
N PHE A 196 -13.91 -5.67 0.48
CA PHE A 196 -13.66 -5.84 1.90
C PHE A 196 -13.38 -4.49 2.53
N GLN A 197 -14.15 -4.17 3.56
CA GLN A 197 -14.11 -2.88 4.25
C GLN A 197 -14.23 -3.10 5.76
N ALA A 198 -13.09 -3.43 6.39
CA ALA A 198 -13.03 -3.98 7.75
C ALA A 198 -13.66 -3.07 8.82
N ALA A 199 -13.51 -1.75 8.66
CA ALA A 199 -13.82 -0.75 9.69
C ALA A 199 -15.02 0.14 9.29
N SER A 200 -15.94 -0.36 8.47
CA SER A 200 -17.06 0.43 7.93
C SER A 200 -17.94 1.07 9.00
N GLU A 201 -18.05 0.42 10.16
CA GLU A 201 -18.80 0.94 11.32
C GLU A 201 -18.19 2.20 11.95
N PHE A 202 -16.89 2.44 11.74
CA PHE A 202 -16.17 3.58 12.31
C PHE A 202 -16.15 4.82 11.40
N LEU A 203 -16.68 4.73 10.18
CA LEU A 203 -16.70 5.86 9.24
C LEU A 203 -17.28 7.16 9.83
N PRO A 204 -18.40 7.14 10.59
CA PRO A 204 -18.92 8.37 11.20
C PRO A 204 -17.94 9.01 12.18
N MET A 205 -17.27 8.21 13.01
CA MET A 205 -16.27 8.69 13.96
C MET A 205 -15.02 9.24 13.24
N ILE A 206 -14.58 8.59 12.17
CA ILE A 206 -13.45 9.06 11.35
C ILE A 206 -13.76 10.42 10.73
N ASP A 207 -14.99 10.63 10.25
CA ASP A 207 -15.42 11.91 9.68
C ASP A 207 -15.50 13.01 10.75
N GLU A 208 -15.89 12.70 11.99
CA GLU A 208 -15.82 13.63 13.12
C GLU A 208 -14.36 14.02 13.43
N VAL A 209 -13.47 13.04 13.55
CA VAL A 209 -12.03 13.27 13.78
C VAL A 209 -11.42 14.12 12.67
N TYR A 210 -11.79 13.88 11.41
CA TYR A 210 -11.34 14.70 10.28
C TYR A 210 -11.74 16.17 10.44
N LYS A 211 -13.00 16.45 10.77
CA LYS A 211 -13.49 17.83 10.99
C LYS A 211 -12.75 18.51 12.14
N ASP A 212 -12.57 17.81 13.25
CA ASP A 212 -11.85 18.31 14.42
C ASP A 212 -10.38 18.65 14.08
N LEU A 213 -9.71 17.78 13.32
CA LEU A 213 -8.33 18.01 12.89
C LEU A 213 -8.23 19.20 11.93
N VAL A 214 -9.16 19.33 10.98
CA VAL A 214 -9.21 20.49 10.07
C VAL A 214 -9.33 21.78 10.86
N GLU A 215 -10.25 21.86 11.83
CA GLU A 215 -10.44 23.09 12.61
C GLU A 215 -9.22 23.40 13.50
N LYS A 216 -8.66 22.39 14.18
CA LYS A 216 -7.51 22.57 15.08
C LYS A 216 -6.22 22.95 14.34
N THR A 217 -6.04 22.49 13.10
CA THR A 217 -4.82 22.74 12.31
C THR A 217 -4.91 23.96 11.41
N LYS A 218 -6.09 24.59 11.29
CA LYS A 218 -6.37 25.75 10.44
C LYS A 218 -5.44 26.94 10.68
N SER A 219 -4.96 27.13 11.91
CA SER A 219 -4.08 28.22 12.30
C SER A 219 -2.60 27.99 11.97
N ILE A 220 -2.23 26.80 11.47
CA ILE A 220 -0.85 26.41 11.17
C ILE A 220 -0.63 26.47 9.65
N PRO A 221 0.03 27.51 9.11
CA PRO A 221 0.31 27.63 7.69
C PRO A 221 1.09 26.42 7.17
N GLY A 222 0.74 25.94 5.97
CA GLY A 222 1.39 24.79 5.34
C GLY A 222 0.87 23.42 5.80
N THR A 223 -0.06 23.36 6.76
CA THR A 223 -0.71 22.09 7.16
C THR A 223 -1.81 21.70 6.16
N LYS A 224 -1.89 20.42 5.79
CA LYS A 224 -2.99 19.85 4.99
C LYS A 224 -3.54 18.61 5.68
N VAL A 225 -4.84 18.56 5.92
CA VAL A 225 -5.51 17.36 6.47
C VAL A 225 -6.18 16.59 5.32
N GLU A 226 -5.86 15.32 5.18
CA GLU A 226 -6.39 14.43 4.16
C GLU A 226 -7.26 13.34 4.78
N ASN A 227 -8.49 13.18 4.27
CA ASN A 227 -9.36 12.07 4.61
C ASN A 227 -9.16 10.94 3.58
N ASN A 228 -8.54 9.85 4.02
CA ASN A 228 -8.31 8.64 3.22
C ASN A 228 -9.40 7.58 3.43
N LYS A 229 -10.62 7.96 3.84
CA LYS A 229 -11.79 7.12 4.15
C LYS A 229 -11.69 6.34 5.46
N PHE A 230 -10.70 5.44 5.59
CA PHE A 230 -10.47 4.71 6.84
C PHE A 230 -9.27 5.24 7.63
N CYS A 231 -8.62 6.29 7.14
CA CYS A 231 -7.50 6.96 7.79
C CYS A 231 -7.62 8.46 7.62
N VAL A 232 -7.12 9.21 8.60
CA VAL A 232 -6.91 10.67 8.48
C VAL A 232 -5.43 10.94 8.60
N SER A 233 -4.90 11.77 7.71
CA SER A 233 -3.48 12.12 7.67
C SER A 233 -3.32 13.63 7.78
N VAL A 234 -2.45 14.08 8.69
CA VAL A 234 -2.06 15.48 8.81
C VAL A 234 -0.68 15.65 8.21
N HIS A 235 -0.61 16.34 7.08
CA HIS A 235 0.63 16.64 6.37
C HIS A 235 1.25 17.89 6.95
N PHE A 236 2.48 17.77 7.46
CA PHE A 236 3.24 18.88 8.06
C PHE A 236 4.53 19.20 7.29
N ARG A 237 4.73 18.62 6.10
CA ARG A 237 5.97 18.79 5.31
C ARG A 237 6.23 20.25 4.91
N CYS A 238 5.18 21.03 4.70
CA CYS A 238 5.25 22.43 4.30
C CYS A 238 5.08 23.40 5.48
N VAL A 239 5.14 22.90 6.71
CA VAL A 239 5.07 23.74 7.92
C VAL A 239 6.48 24.24 8.26
N ASP A 240 6.60 25.53 8.56
CA ASP A 240 7.87 26.13 8.96
C ASP A 240 8.34 25.59 10.31
N GLU A 241 9.64 25.29 10.40
CA GLU A 241 10.27 24.91 11.66
C GLU A 241 10.50 26.18 12.49
N LYS A 242 9.97 26.20 13.72
CA LYS A 242 10.25 27.25 14.72
C LYS A 242 11.52 26.93 15.49
#